data_AF-A0A936CUN2-F1
#
_entry.id   AF-A0A936CUN2-F1
#
_cell.length_a   1.000
_cell.length_b   1.000
_cell.length_c   1.000
_cell.angle_alpha   90.00
_cell.angle_beta   90.00
_cell.angle_gamma   90.00
#
_symmetry.space_group_name_H-M   'P 1'
#
loop_
_entity.id
_entity.type
_entity.pdbx_description
1 polymer ?
#
loop_
_entity_poly.entity_id
_entity_poly.type
_entity_poly.pdbx_seq_one_letter_code
_entity_poly.pdbx_strand_id
1 'polypeptide(L)'
;MNREIHRYEFEASAPADEIESTLLLAVMAVEGLHGKSRVRLDAKYCFDAEKHACVIDADTVVGQDISRIFTGFAIREFGEGSFSVSRVERMPKTETEDLSS
;
A
#
# COMPACT_ATOMS: atom_id res chain seq x y z
N MET A 1 19.47 -7.98 3.83
CA MET A 1 18.18 -8.09 4.53
C MET A 1 17.12 -8.09 3.44
N ASN A 2 16.27 -9.11 3.40
CA ASN A 2 15.22 -9.22 2.38
C ASN A 2 14.20 -8.11 2.64
N ARG A 3 13.85 -7.34 1.60
CA ARG A 3 12.80 -6.34 1.68
C ARG A 3 11.47 -7.05 1.87
N GLU A 4 10.69 -6.69 2.88
CA GLU A 4 9.33 -7.19 3.08
C GLU A 4 8.35 -6.19 2.47
N ILE A 5 7.79 -6.51 1.30
CA ILE A 5 6.79 -5.66 0.65
C ILE A 5 5.46 -6.40 0.64
N HIS A 6 4.42 -5.75 1.12
CA HIS A 6 3.05 -6.24 0.98
C HIS A 6 2.44 -5.70 -0.29
N ARG A 7 2.03 -6.60 -1.19
CA ARG A 7 1.33 -6.28 -2.42
C ARG A 7 -0.13 -6.68 -2.30
N TYR A 8 -0.99 -5.71 -2.54
CA TYR A 8 -2.44 -5.82 -2.55
C TYR A 8 -2.90 -5.78 -4.00
N GLU A 9 -3.75 -6.73 -4.38
CA GLU A 9 -4.44 -6.74 -5.68
C GLU A 9 -5.94 -6.77 -5.41
N PHE A 10 -6.64 -5.75 -5.89
CA PHE A 10 -8.09 -5.61 -5.73
C PHE A 10 -8.82 -6.10 -6.99
N GLU A 11 -10.03 -6.59 -6.81
CA GLU A 11 -10.92 -6.89 -7.93
C GLU A 11 -11.26 -5.61 -8.71
N ALA A 12 -11.60 -5.77 -10.00
CA ALA A 12 -12.03 -4.65 -10.86
C ALA A 12 -13.34 -4.00 -10.39
N SER A 13 -14.09 -4.66 -9.51
CA SER A 13 -15.33 -4.18 -8.91
C SER A 13 -15.10 -3.09 -7.85
N ALA A 14 -13.92 -3.05 -7.23
CA ALA A 14 -13.56 -2.06 -6.22
C ALA A 14 -13.11 -0.74 -6.92
N PRO A 15 -13.75 0.42 -6.63
CA PRO A 15 -13.37 1.68 -7.26
C PRO A 15 -11.95 2.11 -6.87
N ALA A 16 -11.13 2.46 -7.87
CA ALA A 16 -9.72 2.83 -7.66
C ALA A 16 -9.55 4.05 -6.73
N ASP A 17 -10.43 5.03 -6.83
CA ASP A 17 -10.45 6.23 -5.99
C ASP A 17 -10.80 5.92 -4.53
N GLU A 18 -11.69 4.95 -4.29
CA GLU A 18 -11.99 4.45 -2.94
C GLU A 18 -10.81 3.67 -2.35
N ILE A 19 -10.11 2.86 -3.16
CA ILE A 19 -8.90 2.14 -2.72
C ILE A 19 -7.82 3.14 -2.32
N GLU A 20 -7.55 4.15 -3.17
CA GLU A 20 -6.56 5.18 -2.89
C GLU A 20 -6.93 5.98 -1.63
N SER A 21 -8.20 6.37 -1.50
CA SER A 21 -8.70 7.08 -0.33
C SER A 21 -8.54 6.26 0.96
N THR A 22 -8.80 4.96 0.88
CA THR A 22 -8.63 4.01 2.00
C THR A 22 -7.16 3.88 2.41
N LEU A 23 -6.24 3.84 1.45
CA LEU A 23 -4.80 3.84 1.70
C LEU A 23 -4.35 5.14 2.38
N LEU A 24 -4.78 6.29 1.86
CA LEU A 24 -4.47 7.59 2.45
C LEU A 24 -5.04 7.73 3.87
N LEU A 25 -6.24 7.19 4.13
CA LEU A 25 -6.82 7.12 5.46
C LEU A 25 -5.97 6.29 6.43
N ALA A 26 -5.45 5.14 5.99
CA ALA A 26 -4.52 4.34 6.79
C ALA A 26 -3.23 5.10 7.12
N VAL A 27 -2.65 5.80 6.15
CA VAL A 27 -1.46 6.64 6.36
C VAL A 27 -1.76 7.74 7.40
N MET A 28 -2.89 8.44 7.29
CA MET A 28 -3.29 9.46 8.28
C MET A 28 -3.50 8.87 9.69
N ALA A 29 -4.06 7.66 9.80
CA ALA A 29 -4.18 6.99 11.09
C ALA A 29 -2.80 6.69 11.71
N VAL A 30 -1.84 6.24 10.90
CA VAL A 30 -0.46 5.97 11.33
C VAL A 30 0.28 7.26 11.70
N GLU A 31 -0.03 8.40 11.07
CA GLU A 31 0.48 9.71 11.50
C GLU A 31 0.07 10.04 12.94
N GLY A 32 -1.11 9.60 13.39
CA GLY A 32 -1.56 9.74 14.78
C GLY A 32 -0.75 8.89 15.77
N LEU A 33 -0.14 7.80 15.32
CA LEU A 33 0.67 6.89 16.16
C LEU A 33 2.13 7.33 16.23
N HIS A 34 2.70 7.76 15.10
CA HIS A 34 4.15 7.98 14.95
C HIS A 34 4.54 9.45 14.75
N GLY A 35 3.57 10.32 14.47
CA GLY A 35 3.78 11.70 14.07
C GLY A 35 4.09 11.85 12.57
N LYS A 36 3.59 12.94 11.97
CA LYS A 36 3.68 13.20 10.52
C LYS A 36 5.11 13.16 9.98
N SER A 37 6.06 13.77 10.69
CA SER A 37 7.45 13.84 10.25
C SER A 37 8.09 12.46 10.14
N ARG A 38 7.79 11.55 11.07
CA ARG A 38 8.31 10.18 11.03
C ARG A 38 7.68 9.37 9.90
N VAL A 39 6.36 9.45 9.76
CA VAL A 39 5.65 8.79 8.65
C VAL A 39 6.18 9.26 7.30
N ARG A 40 6.42 10.56 7.13
CA ARG A 40 6.96 11.13 5.90
C ARG A 40 8.35 10.58 5.52
N LEU A 41 9.18 10.23 6.48
CA LEU A 41 10.54 9.73 6.24
C LEU A 41 10.58 8.20 6.05
N ASP A 42 9.72 7.48 6.79
CA ASP A 42 9.81 6.03 6.92
C ASP A 42 8.77 5.28 6.08
N ALA A 43 7.69 5.93 5.64
CA ALA A 43 6.66 5.31 4.80
C ALA A 43 7.07 5.30 3.32
N LYS A 44 6.94 4.15 2.69
CA LYS A 44 7.02 4.01 1.23
C LYS A 44 5.88 3.12 0.77
N TYR A 45 5.03 3.68 -0.08
CA TYR A 45 3.92 2.98 -0.68
C TYR A 45 3.64 3.54 -2.07
N CYS A 46 2.98 2.76 -2.90
CA CYS A 46 2.57 3.18 -4.23
C CYS A 46 1.22 2.53 -4.54
N PHE A 47 0.33 3.29 -5.15
CA PHE A 47 -0.93 2.80 -5.69
C PHE A 47 -0.90 2.99 -7.21
N ASP A 48 -1.28 1.93 -7.93
CA ASP A 48 -1.44 1.91 -9.37
C ASP A 48 -2.93 1.70 -9.68
N ALA A 49 -3.57 2.79 -10.09
CA ALA A 49 -5.00 2.82 -10.40
C ALA A 49 -5.35 2.02 -11.65
N GLU A 50 -4.43 1.80 -12.59
CA GLU A 50 -4.69 0.96 -13.76
C GLU A 50 -4.63 -0.53 -13.39
N LYS A 51 -3.70 -0.90 -12.50
CA LYS A 51 -3.51 -2.28 -12.06
C LYS A 51 -4.38 -2.67 -10.86
N HIS A 52 -5.19 -1.75 -10.31
CA HIS A 52 -5.95 -1.95 -9.05
C HIS A 52 -5.06 -2.55 -7.95
N ALA A 53 -3.82 -2.04 -7.85
CA ALA A 53 -2.79 -2.64 -7.02
C ALA A 53 -2.11 -1.61 -6.14
N CYS A 54 -1.87 -1.98 -4.89
CA CYS A 54 -1.09 -1.20 -3.94
C CYS A 54 0.11 -2.01 -3.48
N VAL A 55 1.26 -1.35 -3.32
CA VAL A 55 2.43 -1.91 -2.66
C VAL A 55 2.82 -1.05 -1.47
N ILE A 56 3.10 -1.69 -0.34
CA ILE A 56 3.57 -1.04 0.88
C ILE A 56 4.89 -1.68 1.27
N ASP A 57 5.95 -0.89 1.38
CA ASP A 57 7.22 -1.31 1.96
C ASP A 57 7.04 -1.47 3.47
N ALA A 58 7.22 -2.68 3.98
CA ALA A 58 7.09 -3.03 5.40
C ALA A 58 8.45 -3.26 6.08
N ASP A 59 9.55 -2.74 5.52
CA ASP A 59 10.88 -2.77 6.15
C ASP A 59 10.98 -1.88 7.40
N THR A 60 10.03 -0.95 7.58
CA THR A 60 9.94 -0.07 8.75
C THR A 60 8.70 -0.39 9.59
N VAL A 61 8.75 -0.07 10.88
CA VAL A 61 7.56 -0.19 11.76
C VAL A 61 6.40 0.65 11.24
N VAL A 62 6.69 1.82 10.65
CA VAL A 62 5.68 2.67 10.00
C VAL A 62 5.00 1.91 8.86
N GLY A 63 5.77 1.31 7.95
CA GLY A 63 5.25 0.51 6.84
C GLY A 63 4.44 -0.72 7.28
N GLN A 64 4.89 -1.40 8.34
CA GLN A 64 4.16 -2.52 8.95
C GLN A 64 2.82 -2.07 9.52
N ASP A 65 2.78 -0.93 10.21
CA ASP A 65 1.54 -0.40 10.79
C ASP A 65 0.58 0.12 9.71
N ILE A 66 1.09 0.75 8.65
CA ILE A 66 0.27 1.10 7.47
C ILE A 66 -0.35 -0.17 6.90
N SER A 67 0.44 -1.23 6.69
CA SER A 67 -0.06 -2.50 6.15
C SER A 67 -1.18 -3.08 7.01
N ARG A 68 -1.01 -3.11 8.34
CA ARG A 68 -2.02 -3.65 9.27
C ARG A 68 -3.31 -2.84 9.25
N ILE A 69 -3.21 -1.51 9.33
CA ILE A 69 -4.38 -0.63 9.37
C ILE A 69 -5.08 -0.63 8.01
N PHE A 70 -4.33 -0.55 6.92
CA PHE A 70 -4.88 -0.59 5.57
C PHE A 70 -5.63 -1.90 5.30
N THR A 71 -5.06 -3.05 5.67
CA THR A 71 -5.77 -4.34 5.56
C THR A 71 -7.09 -4.32 6.33
N GLY A 72 -7.11 -3.78 7.55
CA GLY A 72 -8.33 -3.67 8.35
C GLY A 72 -9.40 -2.77 7.73
N PHE A 73 -8.99 -1.62 7.18
CA PHE A 73 -9.91 -0.72 6.47
C PHE A 73 -10.41 -1.34 5.16
N ALA A 74 -9.52 -1.94 4.37
CA ALA A 74 -9.88 -2.60 3.11
C ALA A 74 -10.87 -3.75 3.32
N ILE A 75 -10.70 -4.58 4.34
CA ILE A 75 -11.66 -5.65 4.70
C ILE A 75 -13.03 -5.06 5.02
N ARG A 76 -13.06 -3.93 5.75
CA ARG A 76 -14.32 -3.28 6.14
C ARG A 76 -15.04 -2.63 4.96
N GLU A 77 -14.29 -1.99 4.07
CA GLU A 77 -14.82 -1.20 2.96
C GLU A 77 -15.24 -2.09 1.79
N PHE A 78 -14.37 -3.01 1.39
CA PHE A 78 -14.53 -3.80 0.16
C PHE A 78 -14.92 -5.26 0.43
N GLY A 79 -14.73 -5.75 1.65
CA GLY A 79 -14.97 -7.14 2.04
C GLY A 79 -13.72 -8.01 1.94
N GLU A 80 -13.63 -9.05 2.77
CA GLU A 80 -12.45 -9.90 2.92
C GLU A 80 -12.03 -10.64 1.63
N GLY A 81 -12.98 -10.93 0.73
CA GLY A 81 -12.72 -11.62 -0.53
C GLY A 81 -12.41 -10.72 -1.73
N SER A 82 -12.49 -9.39 -1.57
CA SER A 82 -12.38 -8.43 -2.68
C SER A 82 -10.95 -8.09 -3.09
N PHE A 83 -9.96 -8.59 -2.35
CA PHE A 83 -8.55 -8.39 -2.64
C PHE A 83 -7.71 -9.55 -2.11
N SER A 84 -6.50 -9.67 -2.65
CA SER A 84 -5.48 -10.58 -2.13
C SER A 84 -4.28 -9.81 -1.60
N VAL A 85 -3.57 -10.40 -0.63
CA VAL A 85 -2.32 -9.85 -0.10
C VAL A 85 -1.22 -10.88 -0.27
N SER A 86 -0.11 -10.46 -0.88
CA SER A 86 1.08 -11.29 -1.04
C SER A 86 2.32 -10.56 -0.54
N ARG A 87 3.33 -11.33 -0.10
CA ARG A 87 4.66 -10.80 0.20
C ARG A 87 5.52 -10.91 -1.04
N VAL A 88 6.14 -9.82 -1.46
CA VAL A 88 7.04 -9.76 -2.62
C VAL A 88 8.41 -9.22 -2.21
N GLU A 89 9.46 -9.64 -2.92
CA GLU A 89 10.85 -9.26 -2.58
C GLU A 89 11.29 -7.92 -3.21
N ARG A 90 10.51 -7.35 -4.14
CA ARG A 90 10.80 -6.08 -4.82
C ARG A 90 9.54 -5.30 -5.17
N MET A 91 9.62 -3.97 -5.09
CA MET A 91 8.57 -3.10 -5.63
C MET A 91 8.63 -3.21 -7.17
N PRO A 92 7.48 -3.30 -7.85
CA PRO A 92 7.45 -3.22 -9.30
C PRO A 92 8.09 -1.89 -9.74
N LYS A 93 8.95 -1.95 -10.75
CA LYS A 93 9.51 -0.75 -11.36
C LYS A 93 8.39 0.02 -12.07
N THR A 94 8.31 1.32 -11.87
CA THR A 94 7.49 2.21 -12.69
C THR A 94 8.04 2.19 -14.11
N GLU A 95 7.18 2.01 -15.12
CA GLU A 95 7.52 1.77 -16.54
C GLU A 95 8.22 2.95 -17.26
N THR A 96 8.68 3.98 -16.53
CA THR A 96 9.38 5.15 -17.10
C THR A 96 10.87 4.95 -17.36
N GLU A 97 11.47 3.81 -16.98
CA GLU A 97 12.91 3.53 -17.21
C GLU A 97 13.21 2.83 -18.56
N ASP A 98 12.22 2.40 -19.33
CA ASP A 98 12.44 1.66 -20.60
C ASP A 98 12.68 2.55 -21.84
N LEU A 99 12.66 3.88 -21.69
CA LEU A 99 12.87 4.84 -22.78
C LEU A 99 14.33 5.33 -22.91
N SER A 100 15.27 4.76 -22.16
CA SER A 100 16.69 5.06 -22.29
C SER A 100 17.53 3.78 -22.40
N SER A 101 17.37 3.09 -23.53
CA SER A 101 18.37 2.16 -24.09
C SER A 101 18.97 2.76 -25.34
#